data_AF-A0A0S4PVH1-F1
#
_entry.id   AF-A0A0S4PVH1-F1
#
_cell.length_a   1.000
_cell.length_b   1.000
_cell.length_c   1.000
_cell.angle_alpha   90.00
_cell.angle_beta   90.00
_cell.angle_gamma   90.00
#
_symmetry.space_group_name_H-M   'P 1'
#
loop_
_entity.id
_entity.type
_entity.pdbx_description
1 polymer ?
#
loop_
_entity_poly.entity_id
_entity_poly.type
_entity_poly.pdbx_seq_one_letter_code
_entity_poly.pdbx_strand_id
1 'polypeptide(L)' 'MVWAAFSVLVLALEDMPLSVAYSTWGAVGIIGTILGGYIFFKEKLDTLGYIGVVMVVCGVILLHWE' A
#
# COMPACT_ATOMS: atom_id res chain seq x y z
N MET A 1 -5.01 -18.16 8.14
CA MET A 1 -4.50 -17.27 7.07
C MET A 1 -4.23 -15.85 7.58
N VAL A 2 -5.17 -15.18 8.25
CA VAL A 2 -4.97 -13.81 8.78
C VAL A 2 -3.82 -13.72 9.80
N TRP A 3 -3.72 -14.68 10.72
CA TRP A 3 -2.68 -14.69 11.76
C TRP A 3 -1.25 -14.67 11.21
N ALA A 4 -0.96 -15.41 10.14
CA ALA A 4 0.37 -15.44 9.53
C ALA A 4 0.76 -14.08 8.90
N ALA A 5 -0.22 -13.38 8.31
CA ALA A 5 0.01 -12.06 7.72
C ALA A 5 0.37 -11.01 8.79
N PHE A 6 -0.27 -11.08 9.96
CA PHE A 6 0.04 -10.20 11.09
C PHE A 6 1.34 -10.56 11.81
N SER A 7 1.72 -11.84 11.89
CA SER A 7 3.00 -12.23 12.49
C SER A 7 4.20 -11.69 11.70
N VAL A 8 4.12 -11.70 10.36
CA VAL A 8 5.17 -11.12 9.50
C VAL A 8 5.20 -9.59 9.60
N LEU A 9 4.03 -8.96 9.75
CA LEU A 9 3.94 -7.51 9.98
C LEU A 9 4.57 -7.10 11.31
N VAL A 10 4.37 -7.87 12.39
CA VAL A 10 4.97 -7.59 13.71
C VAL A 10 6.49 -7.71 13.68
N LEU A 11 7.06 -8.67 12.93
CA LEU A 11 8.51 -8.73 12.72
C LEU A 11 9.04 -7.53 11.94
N ALA A 12 8.30 -7.02 10.94
CA ALA A 12 8.70 -5.83 10.18
C ALA A 12 8.61 -4.53 11.00
N LEU A 13 7.76 -4.52 12.03
CA LEU A 13 7.57 -3.40 12.96
C LEU A 13 8.64 -3.31 14.05
N GLU A 14 9.46 -4.35 14.22
CA GLU A 14 10.52 -4.39 15.25
C GLU A 14 11.70 -3.46 14.89
N ASP A 15 11.95 -3.27 13.60
CA ASP A 15 13.02 -2.40 13.06
C ASP A 15 12.50 -1.08 12.44
N MET A 16 11.18 -0.93 12.24
CA MET A 16 10.60 0.15 11.44
C MET A 16 9.45 0.87 12.19
N PRO A 17 9.36 2.22 12.13
CA PRO A 17 8.28 2.94 12.78
C PRO A 17 6.91 2.43 12.33
N LEU A 18 5.97 2.28 13.27
CA LEU A 18 4.58 1.89 13.01
C LEU A 18 3.95 2.68 11.86
N SER A 19 4.26 3.99 11.78
CA SER A 19 3.77 4.89 10.73
C SER A 19 4.23 4.47 9.32
N VAL A 20 5.49 4.05 9.19
CA VAL A 20 6.10 3.64 7.92
C VAL A 20 5.57 2.28 7.49
N ALA A 21 5.51 1.32 8.42
CA ALA A 21 5.02 -0.03 8.15
C ALA A 21 3.53 -0.04 7.74
N TYR A 22 2.67 0.70 8.43
CA TYR A 22 1.25 0.81 8.06
C TYR A 22 1.04 1.54 6.73
N SER A 23 1.83 2.58 6.46
CA SER A 23 1.75 3.32 5.20
C SER A 23 2.18 2.45 4.02
N THR A 24 3.33 1.77 4.13
CA THR A 24 3.80 0.86 3.07
C THR A 24 2.84 -0.29 2.82
N TRP A 25 2.30 -0.91 3.88
CA TRP A 25 1.27 -1.94 3.73
C TRP A 25 0.02 -1.42 2.98
N GLY A 26 -0.47 -0.25 3.37
CA GLY A 26 -1.63 0.39 2.72
C GLY A 26 -1.37 0.68 1.23
N ALA A 27 -0.20 1.23 0.90
CA ALA A 27 0.19 1.52 -0.49
C ALA A 27 0.28 0.25 -1.33
N VAL A 28 0.87 -0.82 -0.80
CA VAL A 28 0.96 -2.12 -1.48
C VAL A 28 -0.44 -2.70 -1.73
N GLY A 29 -1.35 -2.58 -0.76
CA GLY A 29 -2.75 -3.00 -0.93
C GLY A 29 -3.49 -2.22 -2.01
N ILE A 30 -3.28 -0.90 -2.08
CA ILE A 30 -3.90 -0.03 -3.09
C ILE A 30 -3.38 -0.39 -4.49
N ILE A 31 -2.06 -0.50 -4.66
CA ILE A 31 -1.43 -0.89 -5.92
C ILE A 31 -1.89 -2.30 -6.35
N GLY A 32 -1.96 -3.24 -5.41
CA GLY A 32 -2.44 -4.59 -5.66
C GLY A 32 -3.90 -4.63 -6.10
N THR A 33 -4.76 -3.82 -5.48
CA THR A 33 -6.18 -3.72 -5.85
C THR A 33 -6.34 -3.14 -7.26
N ILE A 34 -5.51 -2.16 -7.62
CA ILE A 34 -5.49 -1.54 -8.94
C ILE A 34 -5.03 -2.52 -10.02
N LEU A 35 -3.91 -3.21 -9.78
CA LEU A 35 -3.40 -4.24 -10.69
C LEU A 35 -4.42 -5.38 -10.83
N GLY A 36 -5.05 -5.80 -9.73
CA GLY A 36 -6.11 -6.79 -9.73
C GLY A 36 -7.33 -6.34 -10.53
N GLY A 37 -7.82 -5.12 -10.31
CA GLY A 37 -8.91 -4.52 -11.08
C GLY A 37 -8.60 -4.44 -12.57
N TYR A 38 -7.36 -4.07 -12.92
CA TYR A 38 -6.93 -4.00 -14.31
C TYR A 38 -6.85 -5.39 -14.98
N ILE A 39 -6.28 -6.38 -14.28
CA ILE A 39 -6.05 -7.74 -14.85
C ILE A 39 -7.35 -8.55 -14.90
N PHE A 40 -8.13 -8.56 -13.82
CA PHE A 40 -9.33 -9.41 -13.70
C PHE A 40 -10.59 -8.76 -14.29
N PHE A 41 -10.75 -7.44 -14.11
CA PHE A 41 -11.97 -6.74 -14.51
C PHE A 41 -11.79 -5.88 -15.78
N LYS A 42 -10.55 -5.77 -16.32
CA LYS A 42 -10.19 -4.83 -17.39
C LYS A 42 -10.63 -3.40 -17.08
N GLU A 43 -10.72 -3.08 -15.80
CA GLU A 43 -11.18 -1.79 -15.32
C GLU A 43 -10.06 -0.78 -15.59
N LYS A 44 -10.32 0.14 -16.52
CA LYS A 44 -9.37 1.21 -16.80
C LYS A 44 -9.47 2.19 -15.66
N LEU A 45 -8.38 2.37 -14.91
CA LEU A 45 -8.31 3.49 -13.99
C LEU A 45 -8.49 4.78 -14.79
N ASP A 46 -9.48 5.55 -14.37
CA ASP A 46 -9.64 6.91 -14.85
C ASP A 46 -8.43 7.76 -14.43
N THR A 47 -8.20 8.86 -15.14
CA THR A 47 -7.11 9.81 -14.89
C THR A 47 -7.12 10.28 -13.43
N LEU A 48 -8.30 10.43 -12.84
CA LEU A 48 -8.50 10.77 -11.44
C LEU A 48 -8.00 9.68 -10.47
N GLY A 49 -8.17 8.40 -10.84
CA GLY A 49 -7.66 7.27 -10.07
C GLY A 49 -6.13 7.25 -10.03
N TYR A 50 -5.49 7.53 -11.17
CA TYR A 50 -4.03 7.68 -11.22
C TYR A 50 -3.50 8.79 -10.30
N ILE A 51 -4.19 9.94 -10.25
CA ILE A 51 -3.83 11.04 -9.35
C ILE A 51 -3.94 10.58 -7.89
N GLY A 52 -5.00 9.86 -7.53
CA GLY A 52 -5.18 9.31 -6.18
C GLY A 52 -4.03 8.37 -5.77
N VAL A 53 -3.59 7.51 -6.68
CA VAL A 53 -2.45 6.60 -6.44
C VAL A 53 -1.16 7.36 -6.18
N VAL A 54 -0.88 8.36 -7.03
CA VAL A 54 0.31 9.20 -6.86
C VAL A 54 0.28 9.91 -5.51
N MET A 55 -0.89 10.40 -5.08
CA MET A 55 -1.05 11.06 -3.78
C MET A 55 -0.80 10.11 -2.60
N VAL A 56 -1.31 8.88 -2.68
CA VAL A 56 -1.05 7.81 -1.69
C VAL A 56 0.44 7.50 -1.61
N VAL A 57 1.08 7.27 -2.77
CA VAL A 57 2.52 6.94 -2.83
C VAL A 57 3.37 8.09 -2.29
N CYS A 58 3.04 9.34 -2.63
CA CYS A 58 3.71 10.52 -2.06
C CYS A 58 3.58 10.57 -0.54
N GLY A 59 2.39 10.30 0.02
CA GLY A 59 2.18 10.27 1.47
C GLY A 59 3.05 9.21 2.17
N VAL A 60 3.20 8.04 1.55
CA VAL A 60 4.03 6.94 2.09
C VAL A 60 5.52 7.31 2.06
N ILE A 61 5.99 7.93 0.98
CA ILE A 61 7.37 8.38 0.86
C ILE A 61 7.67 9.48 1.89
N LEU A 62 6.74 10.40 2.11
CA LEU A 62 6.90 11.47 3.11
C LEU A 62 7.05 10.90 4.53
N LEU A 63 6.22 9.92 4.88
CA LEU A 63 6.26 9.26 6.19
C LEU A 63 7.49 8.38 6.39
N HIS A 64 8.05 7.82 5.31
CA HIS A 64 9.33 7.11 5.37
C HIS A 64 10.53 8.05 5.61
N TRP A 65 10.36 9.35 5.32
CA TRP A 65 11.44 10.33 5.45
C TRP A 65 11.61 10.88 6.88
N GLU A 66 10.72 10.52 7.80
CA GLU A 66 10.82 10.78 9.26
C GLU A 66 11.57 9.66 10.01
#